data_AF-A0A438EX92-F1
#
_entry.id   AF-A0A438EX92-F1
#
_cell.length_a   1.000
_cell.length_b   1.000
_cell.length_c   1.000
_cell.angle_alpha   90.00
_cell.angle_beta   90.00
_cell.angle_gamma   90.00
#
_symmetry.space_group_name_H-M   'P 1'
#
loop_
_entity.id
_entity.type
_entity.pdbx_description
1 polymer ?
#
loop_
_entity_poly.entity_id
_entity_poly.type
_entity_poly.pdbx_seq_one_letter_code
_entity_poly.pdbx_strand_id
1 'polypeptide(L)'
;MMGGVPQPLRALGAATAIISGGMLALSLASSLTMRTLRAAADAKRRKGYYICKLCKGNSTIEWSPLYDPVVINPCVCPTCDGNRLELHLL
;
A
#
# COMPACT_ATOMS: atom_id res chain seq x y z
N MET A 1 25.89 43.80 -22.07
CA MET A 1 25.91 42.74 -23.10
C MET A 1 24.94 41.64 -22.64
N MET A 2 23.65 41.78 -22.92
CA MET A 2 22.70 40.68 -22.71
C MET A 2 22.73 39.81 -23.96
N GLY A 3 23.69 38.88 -24.01
CA GLY A 3 23.74 37.86 -25.06
C GLY A 3 22.54 36.94 -24.93
N GLY A 4 21.65 36.95 -25.93
CA GLY A 4 20.52 36.03 -25.99
C GLY A 4 21.03 34.59 -26.07
N VAL A 5 20.62 33.76 -25.10
CA VAL A 5 20.86 32.31 -25.15
C VAL A 5 20.27 31.76 -26.47
N PRO A 6 21.03 30.97 -27.24
CA PRO A 6 20.51 30.37 -28.46
C PRO A 6 19.29 29.50 -28.15
N GLN A 7 18.23 29.68 -28.93
CA GLN A 7 16.96 28.98 -28.84
C GLN A 7 17.06 27.45 -28.56
N PRO A 8 18.01 26.69 -29.17
CA PRO A 8 18.16 25.26 -28.87
C PRO A 8 18.58 24.97 -27.43
N LEU A 9 19.45 25.80 -26.84
CA LEU A 9 19.95 25.59 -25.49
C LEU A 9 18.86 25.91 -24.45
N ARG A 10 18.00 26.88 -24.76
CA ARG A 10 16.84 27.23 -23.94
C ARG A 10 15.75 26.14 -24.00
N ALA A 11 15.52 25.57 -25.19
CA ALA A 11 14.59 24.46 -25.38
C ALA A 11 15.04 23.20 -24.63
N LEU A 12 16.34 22.90 -24.67
CA LEU A 12 16.91 21.76 -23.97
C LEU A 12 16.79 21.91 -22.44
N GLY A 13 17.07 23.10 -21.90
CA GLY A 13 16.91 23.38 -20.46
C GLY A 13 15.46 23.36 -19.99
N ALA A 14 14.52 23.81 -20.83
CA ALA A 14 13.10 23.71 -20.53
C ALA A 14 12.63 22.24 -20.51
N ALA A 15 13.09 21.42 -21.47
CA ALA A 15 12.72 20.01 -21.55
C ALA A 15 13.17 19.21 -20.31
N THR A 16 14.39 19.39 -19.84
CA THR A 16 14.89 18.67 -18.64
C THR A 16 14.17 19.11 -17.37
N ALA A 17 13.81 20.39 -17.26
CA ALA A 17 12.99 20.89 -16.16
C ALA A 17 11.57 20.29 -16.17
N ILE A 18 10.96 20.16 -17.36
CA ILE A 18 9.63 19.53 -17.51
C ILE A 18 9.70 18.04 -17.15
N ILE A 19 10.70 17.32 -17.64
CA ILE A 19 10.84 15.87 -17.39
C ILE A 19 11.13 15.59 -15.91
N SER A 20 12.07 16.30 -15.30
CA SER A 20 12.41 16.12 -13.89
C SER A 20 11.25 16.52 -12.97
N GLY A 21 10.61 17.67 -13.23
CA GLY A 21 9.43 18.10 -12.50
C GLY A 21 8.25 17.13 -12.62
N GLY A 22 8.03 16.58 -13.82
CA GLY A 22 7.01 15.57 -14.08
C GLY A 22 7.21 14.30 -13.26
N MET A 23 8.43 13.74 -13.25
CA MET A 23 8.70 12.49 -12.54
C MET A 23 8.58 12.62 -11.02
N LEU A 24 9.00 13.77 -10.47
CA LEU A 24 8.80 14.13 -9.07
C LEU A 24 7.31 14.25 -8.74
N ALA A 25 6.53 14.97 -9.56
CA ALA A 25 5.09 15.12 -9.38
C ALA A 25 4.36 13.78 -9.43
N LEU A 26 4.72 12.89 -10.36
CA LEU A 26 4.18 11.54 -10.48
C LEU A 26 4.49 10.69 -9.24
N SER A 27 5.73 10.73 -8.73
CA SER A 27 6.15 9.96 -7.55
C SER A 27 5.40 10.40 -6.29
N LEU A 28 5.24 11.71 -6.12
CA LEU A 28 4.46 12.31 -5.05
C LEU A 28 2.97 11.97 -5.20
N ALA A 29 2.43 12.10 -6.41
CA ALA A 29 1.05 11.73 -6.71
C ALA A 29 0.80 10.26 -6.33
N SER A 30 1.59 9.29 -6.81
CA SER A 30 1.45 7.88 -6.46
C SER A 30 1.49 7.64 -4.95
N SER A 31 2.42 8.28 -4.24
CA SER A 31 2.54 8.16 -2.79
C SER A 31 1.31 8.69 -2.06
N LEU A 32 0.78 9.83 -2.52
CA LEU A 32 -0.45 10.42 -1.99
C LEU A 32 -1.66 9.55 -2.35
N THR A 33 -1.76 9.04 -3.57
CA THR A 33 -2.85 8.17 -4.02
C THR A 33 -2.90 6.88 -3.21
N MET A 34 -1.75 6.25 -2.91
CA MET A 34 -1.72 5.06 -2.05
C MET A 34 -2.21 5.39 -0.63
N ARG A 35 -1.82 6.54 -0.08
CA ARG A 35 -2.27 6.97 1.25
C ARG A 35 -3.75 7.32 1.28
N THR A 36 -4.29 7.96 0.24
CA THR A 36 -5.72 8.26 0.16
C THR A 36 -6.56 7.03 -0.09
N LEU A 37 -6.12 6.11 -0.97
CA LEU A 37 -6.79 4.82 -1.16
C LEU A 37 -6.78 4.00 0.14
N ARG A 38 -5.65 3.94 0.86
CA ARG A 38 -5.56 3.28 2.17
C ARG A 38 -6.46 3.95 3.19
N ALA A 39 -6.41 5.27 3.33
CA ALA A 39 -7.28 6.00 4.28
C ALA A 39 -8.78 5.86 3.96
N ALA A 40 -9.15 5.85 2.67
CA ALA A 40 -10.53 5.61 2.25
C ALA A 40 -10.94 4.14 2.46
N ALA A 41 -10.03 3.19 2.21
CA ALA A 41 -10.23 1.78 2.53
C ALA A 41 -10.38 1.60 4.05
N ASP A 42 -9.56 2.25 4.88
CA ASP A 42 -9.61 2.22 6.34
C ASP A 42 -10.86 2.90 6.90
N ALA A 43 -11.30 4.01 6.28
CA ALA A 43 -12.54 4.70 6.63
C ALA A 43 -13.77 3.86 6.26
N LYS A 44 -13.76 3.18 5.11
CA LYS A 44 -14.80 2.22 4.73
C LYS A 44 -14.71 0.94 5.57
N ARG A 45 -13.51 0.51 5.96
CA ARG A 45 -13.26 -0.61 6.87
C ARG A 45 -13.87 -0.35 8.24
N ARG A 46 -13.86 0.88 8.77
CA ARG A 46 -14.59 1.22 10.01
C ARG A 46 -16.11 1.05 9.91
N LYS A 47 -16.68 0.95 8.70
CA LYS A 47 -18.07 0.57 8.46
C LYS A 47 -18.26 -0.93 8.19
N GLY A 48 -17.20 -1.73 8.06
CA GLY A 48 -17.26 -3.12 7.58
C GLY A 48 -16.06 -4.01 7.97
N TYR A 49 -15.48 -3.84 9.17
CA TYR A 49 -14.60 -4.85 9.75
C TYR A 49 -15.47 -6.06 10.10
N TYR A 50 -15.49 -7.07 9.25
CA TYR A 50 -15.98 -8.37 9.68
C TYR A 50 -14.89 -9.03 10.52
N ILE A 51 -15.27 -9.47 11.71
CA ILE A 51 -14.44 -10.31 12.56
C ILE A 51 -14.01 -11.52 11.73
N CYS A 52 -12.73 -11.87 11.74
CA CYS A 52 -12.24 -13.05 11.03
C CYS A 52 -13.09 -14.27 11.44
N LYS A 53 -13.75 -14.91 10.47
CA LYS A 53 -14.72 -15.97 10.78
C LYS A 53 -14.04 -17.21 11.38
N LEU A 54 -12.78 -17.44 11.04
CA LEU A 54 -12.01 -18.59 11.49
C LEU A 54 -11.57 -18.43 12.95
N CYS A 55 -10.86 -17.36 13.28
CA CYS A 55 -10.37 -17.12 14.65
C CYS A 55 -11.34 -16.33 15.54
N LYS A 56 -12.47 -15.86 15.01
CA LYS A 56 -13.46 -15.02 15.71
C LYS A 56 -12.84 -13.82 16.43
N GLY A 57 -11.74 -13.27 15.89
CA GLY A 57 -11.03 -12.13 16.49
C GLY A 57 -10.02 -12.50 17.59
N ASN A 58 -9.80 -13.79 17.84
CA ASN A 58 -8.85 -14.30 18.82
C ASN A 58 -7.39 -14.33 18.33
N SER A 59 -7.12 -13.94 17.07
CA SER A 59 -5.81 -13.94 16.37
C SER A 59 -5.11 -15.32 16.25
N THR A 60 -5.45 -16.27 17.11
CA THR A 60 -4.93 -17.62 17.16
C THR A 60 -6.07 -18.64 17.16
N ILE A 61 -5.80 -19.83 16.64
CA ILE A 61 -6.72 -20.97 16.55
C ILE A 61 -6.04 -22.20 17.15
N GLU A 62 -6.79 -23.08 17.80
CA GLU A 62 -6.20 -24.28 18.42
C GLU A 62 -5.91 -25.41 17.43
N TRP A 63 -6.43 -25.28 16.22
CA TRP A 63 -6.27 -26.26 15.15
C TRP A 63 -6.07 -25.52 13.84
N SER A 64 -5.16 -26.02 13.00
CA SER A 64 -4.91 -25.45 11.67
C SER A 64 -5.68 -26.27 10.62
N PRO A 65 -6.43 -25.63 9.69
CA PRO A 65 -7.06 -26.31 8.54
C PRO A 65 -6.03 -26.80 7.51
N LEU A 66 -4.80 -26.29 7.58
CA LEU A 66 -3.68 -26.73 6.78
C LEU A 66 -2.93 -27.81 7.55
N TYR A 67 -2.68 -28.96 6.90
CA TYR A 67 -1.91 -30.05 7.49
C TYR A 67 -0.45 -29.62 7.60
N ASP A 68 -0.07 -29.11 8.77
CA ASP A 68 1.28 -28.67 9.08
C ASP A 68 1.96 -29.74 9.96
N PRO A 69 3.12 -30.30 9.57
CA PRO A 69 3.86 -31.27 10.38
C PRO A 69 4.38 -30.69 11.71
N VAL A 70 4.30 -29.37 11.93
CA VAL A 70 4.66 -28.70 13.18
C VAL A 70 3.41 -28.12 13.84
N VAL A 71 2.80 -28.87 14.77
CA VAL A 71 1.67 -28.39 15.57
C VAL A 71 2.17 -27.72 16.85
N ILE A 72 1.99 -26.40 16.96
CA ILE A 72 2.27 -25.60 18.16
C ILE A 72 0.96 -24.91 18.57
N ASN A 73 0.33 -25.38 19.65
CA ASN A 73 -0.92 -24.81 20.16
C ASN A 73 -0.65 -23.65 21.14
N PRO A 74 -1.29 -22.46 21.01
CA PRO A 74 -2.23 -22.05 19.97
C PRO A 74 -1.54 -21.54 18.70
N CYS A 75 -2.03 -21.97 17.53
CA CYS A 75 -1.49 -21.60 16.22
C CYS A 75 -1.91 -20.17 15.83
N VAL A 76 -1.06 -19.45 15.09
CA VAL A 76 -1.47 -18.17 14.47
C VAL A 76 -2.50 -18.44 13.37
N CYS A 77 -3.59 -17.67 13.34
CA CYS A 77 -4.63 -17.84 12.33
C CYS A 77 -4.07 -17.51 10.94
N PRO A 78 -4.00 -18.46 9.99
CA PRO A 78 -3.37 -18.25 8.69
C PRO A 78 -4.19 -17.30 7.79
N THR A 79 -5.48 -17.14 8.07
CA THR A 79 -6.36 -16.25 7.29
C THR A 79 -6.13 -14.78 7.63
N CYS A 80 -5.76 -14.49 8.87
CA CYS A 80 -5.57 -13.13 9.35
C CYS A 80 -4.12 -12.83 9.78
N ASP A 81 -3.23 -13.81 9.71
CA ASP A 81 -1.81 -13.75 10.11
C ASP A 81 -1.62 -13.14 11.51
N GLY A 82 -2.54 -13.43 12.43
CA GLY A 82 -2.55 -12.82 13.77
C GLY A 82 -3.01 -11.36 13.82
N ASN A 83 -3.18 -10.68 12.68
CA ASN A 83 -3.89 -9.41 12.62
C ASN A 83 -5.38 -9.68 12.81
N ARG A 84 -5.98 -9.14 13.86
CA ARG A 84 -7.40 -9.38 14.23
C ARG A 84 -8.42 -8.93 13.16
N LEU A 85 -7.93 -8.38 12.04
CA LEU A 85 -8.65 -7.82 10.91
C LEU A 85 -8.06 -8.45 9.63
N GLU A 86 -8.86 -9.23 8.90
CA GLU A 86 -8.46 -9.88 7.64
C GLU A 86 -8.22 -8.82 6.56
N LEU A 87 -6.98 -8.66 6.09
CA LEU A 87 -6.74 -8.05 4.79
C LEU A 87 -7.02 -9.12 3.74
N HIS A 88 -8.16 -9.03 3.05
CA HIS A 88 -8.34 -9.74 1.79
C HIS A 88 -7.34 -9.13 0.81
N LEU A 89 -6.13 -9.69 0.78
CA LEU A 89 -5.13 -9.42 -0.24
C LEU A 89 -5.62 -10.13 -1.51
N LEU A 90 -6.00 -9.30 -2.49
CA LEU A 90 -5.97 -9.67 -3.89
C LEU A 90 -4.57 -10.16 -4.27
#